data_AF-A0A183UVV8-F1
#
_entry.id   AF-A0A183UVV8-F1
#
_cell.length_a   1.000
_cell.length_b   1.000
_cell.length_c   1.000
_cell.angle_alpha   90.00
_cell.angle_beta   90.00
_cell.angle_gamma   90.00
#
_symmetry.space_group_name_H-M   'P 1'
#
loop_
_entity.id
_entity.type
_entity.pdbx_description
1 polymer ?
#
loop_
_entity_poly.entity_id
_entity_poly.type
_entity_poly.pdbx_seq_one_letter_code
_entity_poly.pdbx_strand_id
1 'polypeptide(L)'
;MGRFDGVEALCNGTFWEGRSFTNESAVPNFTTCFQHTVLVFTPCAFFWILFPIFLMQLHQMRIKNTYASLYWSLLLCVKLVRRHHQLFLSHLQTGMSLKVPICQSSRSAKDFCNALTIILAVISLFLLGKAIYDSVSHHPVPTINFIYPIALVITMAGMSVCILLAKNYGMVTSGILHLTWVIFLVCGAPEFYAWIQTLAKSKVCFSTFN
;
A
#
# COMPACT_ATOMS: atom_id res chain seq x y z
N MET A 1 19.62 20.00 16.25
CA MET A 1 19.12 18.61 16.24
C MET A 1 17.94 18.55 15.28
N GLY A 2 18.10 17.85 14.17
CA GLY A 2 17.07 17.73 13.14
C GLY A 2 15.99 16.74 13.59
N ARG A 3 14.74 16.99 13.23
CA ARG A 3 13.60 16.11 13.59
C ARG A 3 13.65 14.74 12.89
N PHE A 4 14.65 14.48 12.04
CA PHE A 4 14.76 13.30 11.19
C PHE A 4 16.08 12.52 11.33
N ASP A 5 16.96 12.89 12.27
CA ASP A 5 18.31 12.30 12.42
C ASP A 5 18.29 10.76 12.62
N GLY A 6 17.24 10.23 13.27
CA GLY A 6 17.08 8.80 13.49
C GLY A 6 16.72 7.98 12.24
N VAL A 7 15.97 8.55 11.28
CA VAL A 7 15.63 7.84 10.03
C VAL A 7 16.77 7.92 9.00
N GLU A 8 17.55 8.99 9.03
CA GLU A 8 18.75 9.13 8.19
C GLU A 8 19.85 8.12 8.59
N ALA A 9 19.98 7.85 9.89
CA ALA A 9 20.87 6.80 10.41
C ALA A 9 20.49 5.39 9.95
N LEU A 10 19.20 5.10 9.75
CA LEU A 10 18.72 3.78 9.30
C LEU A 10 19.01 3.52 7.81
N CYS A 11 18.98 4.58 7.01
CA CYS A 11 19.23 4.53 5.56
C CYS A 11 20.70 4.77 5.18
N ASN A 12 21.54 5.21 6.11
CA ASN A 12 22.90 5.68 5.85
C ASN A 12 22.95 6.72 4.71
N GLY A 13 21.98 7.64 4.68
CA GLY A 13 21.80 8.59 3.58
C GLY A 13 20.80 9.70 3.90
N THR A 14 20.69 10.69 3.01
CA THR A 14 19.77 11.82 3.19
C THR A 14 18.32 11.39 3.03
N PHE A 15 17.48 11.75 4.00
CA PHE A 15 16.06 11.43 3.94
C PHE A 15 15.36 12.24 2.85
N TRP A 16 15.65 13.54 2.77
CA TRP A 16 15.04 14.46 1.82
C TRP A 16 16.04 15.53 1.34
N GLU A 17 16.21 15.66 0.02
CA GLU A 17 17.11 16.67 -0.56
C GLU A 17 16.31 17.96 -0.87
N GLY A 18 16.58 19.05 -0.13
CA GLY A 18 15.82 20.32 -0.21
C GLY A 18 15.80 21.00 -1.60
N ARG A 19 16.71 20.63 -2.51
CA ARG A 19 16.80 21.16 -3.89
C ARG A 19 15.97 20.38 -4.93
N SER A 20 15.25 19.32 -4.53
CA SER A 20 14.54 18.44 -5.48
C SER A 20 13.27 19.06 -6.09
N PHE A 21 12.66 20.06 -5.44
CA PHE A 21 11.45 20.73 -5.95
C PHE A 21 11.71 21.81 -7.01
N THR A 22 12.94 22.29 -7.17
CA THR A 22 13.27 23.46 -8.01
C THR A 22 13.94 23.09 -9.33
N ASN A 23 14.01 21.81 -9.70
CA ASN A 23 14.50 21.40 -11.02
C ASN A 23 13.36 21.46 -12.05
N GLU A 24 13.64 22.04 -13.21
CA GLU A 24 12.76 22.26 -14.38
C GLU A 24 12.14 20.96 -14.98
N SER A 25 12.42 19.80 -14.39
CA SER A 25 11.79 18.53 -14.77
C SER A 25 10.40 18.45 -14.16
N ALA A 26 9.36 18.27 -14.97
CA ALA A 26 7.95 18.29 -14.58
C ALA A 26 7.53 17.28 -13.47
N VAL A 27 8.43 16.40 -13.02
CA VAL A 27 8.16 15.45 -11.92
C VAL A 27 9.37 15.37 -10.97
N PRO A 28 9.20 15.64 -9.65
CA PRO A 28 10.29 15.58 -8.68
C PRO A 28 10.70 14.13 -8.39
N ASN A 29 12.01 13.88 -8.33
CA ASN A 29 12.54 12.55 -7.98
C ASN A 29 12.62 12.40 -6.46
N PHE A 30 11.99 11.35 -5.94
CA PHE A 30 12.06 10.97 -4.53
C PHE A 30 13.34 10.18 -4.22
N THR A 31 13.92 10.38 -3.04
CA THR A 31 15.10 9.64 -2.56
C THR A 31 14.75 8.17 -2.28
N THR A 32 15.71 7.27 -2.47
CA THR A 32 15.55 5.83 -2.19
C THR A 32 15.17 5.56 -0.74
N CYS A 33 15.74 6.31 0.21
CA CYS A 33 15.41 6.18 1.64
C CYS A 33 13.93 6.51 1.95
N PHE A 34 13.40 7.57 1.33
CA PHE A 34 12.01 7.95 1.51
C PHE A 34 11.07 6.85 1.00
N GLN A 35 11.39 6.27 -0.17
CA GLN A 35 10.62 5.19 -0.78
C GLN A 35 10.58 3.93 0.11
N HIS A 36 11.72 3.45 0.59
CA HIS A 36 11.77 2.23 1.40
C HIS A 36 11.24 2.38 2.83
N THR A 37 11.17 3.62 3.34
CA THR A 37 10.72 3.88 4.71
C THR A 37 9.27 4.32 4.75
N VAL A 38 8.94 5.47 4.15
CA VAL A 38 7.64 6.12 4.39
C VAL A 38 6.50 5.38 3.69
N LEU A 39 6.70 4.94 2.46
CA LEU A 39 5.65 4.31 1.65
C LEU A 39 5.18 2.99 2.26
N VAL A 40 6.05 2.33 3.02
CA VAL A 40 5.79 1.00 3.57
C VAL A 40 5.32 1.12 5.00
N PHE A 41 5.99 1.93 5.81
CA PHE A 41 5.58 2.12 7.20
C PHE A 41 4.20 2.79 7.30
N THR A 42 3.78 3.59 6.31
CA THR A 42 2.46 4.23 6.31
C THR A 42 1.29 3.22 6.31
N PRO A 43 1.15 2.32 5.32
CA PRO A 43 0.11 1.29 5.34
C PRO A 43 0.28 0.32 6.51
N CYS A 44 1.51 0.01 6.92
CA CYS A 44 1.76 -0.85 8.07
C CYS A 44 1.25 -0.23 9.38
N ALA A 45 1.58 1.03 9.66
CA ALA A 45 1.15 1.75 10.85
C ALA A 45 -0.37 1.91 10.88
N PHE A 46 -0.98 2.26 9.74
CA PHE A 46 -2.44 2.36 9.62
C PHE A 46 -3.13 1.04 9.96
N PHE A 47 -2.63 -0.08 9.42
CA PHE A 47 -3.16 -1.41 9.73
C PHE A 47 -3.03 -1.74 11.22
N TRP A 48 -1.86 -1.57 11.82
CA TRP A 48 -1.61 -1.90 13.23
C TRP A 48 -2.42 -1.06 14.21
N ILE A 49 -2.67 0.22 13.90
CA ILE A 49 -3.52 1.09 14.71
C ILE A 49 -4.99 0.63 14.67
N LEU A 50 -5.47 0.16 13.52
CA LEU A 50 -6.86 -0.31 13.36
C LEU A 50 -7.07 -1.77 13.77
N PHE A 51 -6.00 -2.56 13.84
CA PHE A 51 -6.01 -3.95 14.27
C PHE A 51 -6.72 -4.19 15.62
N PRO A 52 -6.42 -3.45 16.72
CA PRO A 52 -7.12 -3.63 17.99
C PRO A 52 -8.62 -3.33 17.90
N ILE A 53 -9.01 -2.33 17.09
CA ILE A 53 -10.43 -2.00 16.87
C ILE A 53 -11.12 -3.16 16.15
N PHE A 54 -10.47 -3.74 15.15
CA PHE A 54 -10.97 -4.92 14.43
C PHE A 54 -11.12 -6.13 15.36
N LEU A 55 -10.14 -6.39 16.23
CA LEU A 55 -10.24 -7.44 17.25
C LEU A 55 -11.34 -7.16 18.28
N MET A 56 -11.50 -5.92 18.72
CA MET A 56 -12.58 -5.52 19.64
C MET A 56 -13.94 -5.73 18.99
N GLN A 57 -14.11 -5.37 17.71
CA GLN A 57 -15.33 -5.64 16.95
C GLN A 57 -15.61 -7.14 16.89
N LEU A 58 -14.61 -7.95 16.53
CA LEU A 58 -14.73 -9.42 16.52
C LEU A 58 -15.14 -9.97 17.89
N HIS A 59 -14.52 -9.47 18.97
CA HIS A 59 -14.80 -9.89 20.32
C HIS A 59 -16.23 -9.51 20.76
N GLN A 60 -16.68 -8.30 20.43
CA GLN A 60 -18.06 -7.87 20.70
C GLN A 60 -19.09 -8.70 19.93
N MET A 61 -18.80 -9.03 18.67
CA MET A 61 -19.66 -9.90 17.85
C MET A 61 -19.73 -11.31 18.43
N ARG A 62 -18.61 -11.84 18.93
CA ARG A 62 -18.53 -13.13 19.62
C ARG A 62 -19.41 -13.15 20.87
N ILE A 63 -19.37 -12.10 21.70
CA ILE A 63 -20.14 -12.02 22.95
C ILE A 63 -21.64 -11.83 22.69
N LYS A 64 -22.00 -10.92 21.79
CA LYS A 64 -23.41 -10.53 21.59
C LYS A 64 -24.18 -11.50 20.70
N ASN A 65 -23.51 -12.46 20.04
CA ASN A 65 -24.10 -13.38 19.05
C ASN A 65 -25.08 -12.69 18.07
N THR A 66 -24.84 -11.41 17.80
CA THR A 66 -25.75 -10.54 17.04
C THR A 66 -24.97 -10.01 15.86
N TYR A 67 -25.47 -10.30 14.67
CA TYR A 67 -24.89 -9.87 13.41
C TYR A 67 -25.13 -8.36 13.19
N ALA A 68 -24.39 -7.51 13.89
CA ALA A 68 -24.41 -6.08 13.61
C ALA A 68 -23.61 -5.80 12.33
N SER A 69 -24.31 -5.62 11.21
CA SER A 69 -23.71 -5.08 9.98
C SER A 69 -23.17 -3.68 10.30
N LEU A 70 -21.90 -3.42 9.93
CA LEU A 70 -21.22 -2.16 10.21
C LEU A 70 -21.81 -1.04 9.33
N TYR A 71 -22.91 -0.44 9.78
CA TYR A 71 -23.67 0.59 9.06
C TYR A 71 -22.88 1.89 8.82
N TRP A 72 -21.87 2.18 9.65
CA TRP A 72 -21.05 3.39 9.57
C TRP A 72 -20.12 3.43 8.34
N SER A 73 -19.67 2.28 7.85
CA SER A 73 -18.83 2.19 6.63
C SER A 73 -19.66 2.45 5.37
N LEU A 74 -20.92 2.00 5.34
CA LEU A 74 -21.83 2.23 4.22
C LEU A 74 -22.22 3.70 4.08
N LEU A 75 -22.48 4.40 5.19
CA LEU A 75 -22.75 5.84 5.15
C LEU A 75 -21.54 6.67 4.72
N LEU A 76 -20.32 6.26 5.08
CA LEU A 76 -19.09 6.94 4.64
C LEU A 76 -18.75 6.59 3.19
N CYS A 77 -18.85 5.32 2.80
CA CYS A 77 -18.66 4.89 1.42
C CYS A 77 -19.71 5.55 0.50
N VAL A 78 -20.98 5.66 0.92
CA VAL A 78 -22.02 6.35 0.14
C VAL A 78 -21.76 7.87 0.09
N LYS A 79 -21.17 8.48 1.12
CA LYS A 79 -20.76 9.91 1.11
C LYS A 79 -19.52 10.16 0.24
N LEU A 80 -18.52 9.28 0.27
CA LEU A 80 -17.32 9.33 -0.57
C LEU A 80 -17.68 9.05 -2.03
N VAL A 81 -18.53 8.06 -2.30
CA VAL A 81 -19.09 7.79 -3.62
C VAL A 81 -19.95 8.96 -4.09
N ARG A 82 -20.76 9.60 -3.22
CA ARG A 82 -21.50 10.83 -3.62
C ARG A 82 -20.58 12.00 -3.95
N ARG A 83 -19.53 12.27 -3.17
CA ARG A 83 -18.55 13.33 -3.50
C ARG A 83 -17.79 13.01 -4.78
N HIS A 84 -17.39 11.76 -4.97
CA HIS A 84 -16.67 11.32 -6.16
C HIS A 84 -17.58 11.28 -7.40
N HIS A 85 -18.86 10.92 -7.23
CA HIS A 85 -19.89 10.99 -8.26
C HIS A 85 -20.18 12.43 -8.66
N GLN A 86 -20.23 13.36 -7.70
CA GLN A 86 -20.35 14.80 -7.99
C GLN A 86 -19.14 15.35 -8.75
N LEU A 87 -17.91 14.90 -8.41
CA LEU A 87 -16.68 15.27 -9.12
C LEU A 87 -16.54 14.60 -10.50
N PHE A 88 -17.09 13.39 -10.66
CA PHE A 88 -17.06 12.64 -11.92
C PHE A 88 -18.12 13.15 -12.90
N LEU A 89 -19.28 13.60 -12.42
CA LEU A 89 -20.29 14.29 -13.23
C LEU A 89 -19.77 15.64 -13.78
N SER A 90 -18.88 16.35 -13.07
CA SER A 90 -18.20 17.52 -13.63
C SER A 90 -17.21 17.20 -14.75
N HIS A 91 -16.71 15.95 -14.84
CA HIS A 91 -15.81 15.51 -15.91
C HIS A 91 -16.53 14.82 -17.09
N LEU A 92 -17.81 14.46 -16.95
CA LEU A 92 -18.57 13.71 -17.97
C LEU A 92 -19.39 14.56 -18.94
N GLN A 93 -19.33 15.89 -18.84
CA GLN A 93 -19.80 16.77 -19.92
C GLN A 93 -18.86 16.71 -21.15
N THR A 94 -17.68 16.10 -21.02
CA THR A 94 -16.73 15.83 -22.10
C THR A 94 -16.43 14.33 -22.19
N GLY A 95 -17.24 13.57 -22.94
CA GLY A 95 -16.82 12.25 -23.44
C GLY A 95 -17.72 11.06 -23.07
N MET A 96 -18.75 10.87 -23.88
CA MET A 96 -19.49 9.64 -24.21
C MET A 96 -19.21 8.33 -23.44
N SER A 97 -20.28 7.89 -22.76
CA SER A 97 -20.87 6.53 -22.77
C SER A 97 -19.94 5.32 -22.57
N LEU A 98 -19.78 4.91 -21.31
CA LEU A 98 -19.51 3.51 -20.97
C LEU A 98 -20.36 3.08 -19.77
N LYS A 99 -21.22 2.09 -20.01
CA LYS A 99 -22.21 1.55 -19.07
C LYS A 99 -21.50 0.60 -18.11
N VAL A 100 -21.37 0.95 -16.83
CA VAL A 100 -20.75 0.09 -15.80
C VAL A 100 -21.81 -0.43 -14.84
N PRO A 101 -22.02 -1.75 -14.72
CA PRO A 101 -22.90 -2.32 -13.71
C PRO A 101 -22.14 -2.44 -12.37
N ILE A 102 -22.50 -1.60 -11.39
CA ILE A 102 -21.92 -1.66 -10.03
C ILE A 102 -22.95 -2.26 -9.08
N CYS A 103 -23.14 -3.59 -9.11
CA CYS A 103 -23.73 -4.34 -7.98
C CYS A 103 -23.65 -5.87 -8.16
N GLN A 104 -22.44 -6.47 -8.22
CA GLN A 104 -22.31 -7.93 -7.99
C GLN A 104 -20.91 -8.43 -7.57
N SER A 105 -19.95 -7.55 -7.23
CA SER A 105 -18.54 -7.94 -7.08
C SER A 105 -18.01 -7.80 -5.64
N SER A 106 -18.56 -8.54 -4.69
CA SER A 106 -17.97 -8.63 -3.33
C SER A 106 -17.37 -10.02 -3.03
N ARG A 107 -17.75 -11.06 -3.80
CA ARG A 107 -17.12 -12.39 -3.70
C ARG A 107 -15.80 -12.44 -4.48
N SER A 108 -15.76 -11.91 -5.70
CA SER A 108 -14.54 -11.85 -6.53
C SER A 108 -13.45 -10.92 -5.98
N ALA A 109 -13.82 -9.80 -5.35
CA ALA A 109 -12.85 -8.86 -4.77
C ALA A 109 -12.04 -9.46 -3.59
N LYS A 110 -12.64 -10.34 -2.77
CA LYS A 110 -11.92 -10.99 -1.66
C LYS A 110 -10.91 -12.00 -2.15
N ASP A 111 -11.28 -12.80 -3.16
CA ASP A 111 -10.39 -13.81 -3.75
C ASP A 111 -9.21 -13.13 -4.44
N PHE A 112 -9.45 -12.01 -5.15
CA PHE A 112 -8.40 -11.17 -5.71
C PHE A 112 -7.48 -10.59 -4.63
N CYS A 113 -8.04 -10.04 -3.53
CA CYS A 113 -7.23 -9.52 -2.43
C CYS A 113 -6.40 -10.61 -1.75
N ASN A 114 -6.95 -11.81 -1.56
CA ASN A 114 -6.22 -12.92 -0.96
C ASN A 114 -5.07 -13.39 -1.87
N ALA A 115 -5.32 -13.54 -3.17
CA ALA A 115 -4.29 -13.86 -4.15
C ALA A 115 -3.20 -12.78 -4.18
N LEU A 116 -3.58 -11.50 -4.16
CA LEU A 116 -2.65 -10.39 -4.11
C LEU A 116 -1.85 -10.34 -2.79
N THR A 117 -2.44 -10.71 -1.66
CA THR A 117 -1.72 -10.83 -0.37
C THR A 117 -0.64 -11.90 -0.45
N ILE A 118 -0.98 -13.07 -1.02
CA ILE A 118 -0.03 -14.17 -1.21
C ILE A 118 1.09 -13.75 -2.15
N ILE A 119 0.77 -13.09 -3.27
CA ILE A 119 1.76 -12.57 -4.22
C ILE A 119 2.70 -11.57 -3.54
N LEU A 120 2.16 -10.60 -2.82
CA LEU A 120 2.97 -9.59 -2.09
C LEU A 120 3.82 -10.23 -1.00
N ALA A 121 3.33 -11.26 -0.30
CA ALA A 121 4.11 -12.00 0.69
C ALA A 121 5.28 -12.74 0.02
N VAL A 122 5.06 -13.41 -1.11
CA VAL A 122 6.13 -14.09 -1.88
C VAL A 122 7.18 -13.09 -2.37
N ILE A 123 6.75 -11.95 -2.92
CA ILE A 123 7.66 -10.86 -3.34
C ILE A 123 8.49 -10.36 -2.15
N SER A 124 7.86 -10.19 -0.99
CA SER A 124 8.56 -9.72 0.23
C SER A 124 9.60 -10.73 0.72
N LEU A 125 9.28 -12.03 0.69
CA LEU A 125 10.22 -13.10 1.03
C LEU A 125 11.41 -13.15 0.06
N PHE A 126 11.17 -12.91 -1.24
CA PHE A 126 12.22 -12.83 -2.23
C PHE A 126 13.15 -11.62 -2.01
N LEU A 127 12.58 -10.45 -1.68
CA LEU A 127 13.37 -9.26 -1.33
C LEU A 127 14.22 -9.47 -0.07
N LEU A 128 13.67 -10.16 0.94
CA LEU A 128 14.42 -10.56 2.13
C LEU A 128 15.59 -11.48 1.78
N GLY A 129 15.37 -12.47 0.90
CA GLY A 129 16.41 -13.36 0.40
C GLY A 129 17.54 -12.61 -0.31
N LYS A 130 17.20 -11.61 -1.14
CA LYS A 130 18.21 -10.72 -1.76
C LYS A 130 19.00 -9.92 -0.74
N ALA A 131 18.33 -9.32 0.25
CA ALA A 131 19.03 -8.57 1.30
C ALA A 131 20.01 -9.46 2.09
N ILE A 132 19.62 -10.70 2.40
CA ILE A 132 20.50 -11.69 3.05
C ILE A 132 21.69 -12.04 2.14
N TYR A 133 21.43 -12.30 0.86
CA TYR A 133 22.48 -12.62 -0.10
C TYR A 133 23.52 -11.48 -0.22
N ASP A 134 23.05 -10.24 -0.29
CA ASP A 134 23.90 -9.04 -0.39
C ASP A 134 24.72 -8.79 0.89
N SER A 135 24.19 -9.15 2.07
CA SER A 135 24.96 -9.06 3.33
C SER A 135 26.10 -10.07 3.44
N VAL A 136 25.93 -11.26 2.87
CA VAL A 136 26.96 -12.30 2.89
C VAL A 136 28.08 -11.98 1.89
N SER A 137 27.78 -11.22 0.83
CA SER A 137 28.75 -10.84 -0.22
C SER A 137 29.61 -9.61 0.12
N HIS A 138 29.79 -9.30 1.42
CA HIS A 138 30.67 -8.24 1.94
C HIS A 138 30.36 -6.80 1.50
N HIS A 139 29.18 -6.53 0.94
CA HIS A 139 28.76 -5.16 0.68
C HIS A 139 28.10 -4.56 1.94
N PRO A 140 28.50 -3.36 2.41
CA PRO A 140 27.86 -2.70 3.54
C PRO A 140 26.44 -2.27 3.14
N VAL A 141 25.47 -3.12 3.44
CA VAL A 141 24.06 -2.88 3.17
C VAL A 141 23.42 -2.07 4.31
N PRO A 142 22.65 -1.01 4.01
CA PRO A 142 21.99 -0.22 5.02
C PRO A 142 20.90 -1.05 5.73
N THR A 143 20.76 -0.85 7.04
CA THR A 143 19.86 -1.64 7.90
C THR A 143 18.39 -1.58 7.46
N ILE A 144 17.96 -0.47 6.85
CA ILE A 144 16.60 -0.30 6.33
C ILE A 144 16.17 -1.39 5.34
N ASN A 145 17.11 -1.92 4.54
CA ASN A 145 16.81 -2.96 3.55
C ASN A 145 16.41 -4.31 4.18
N PHE A 146 16.72 -4.53 5.46
CA PHE A 146 16.25 -5.68 6.23
C PHE A 146 14.92 -5.41 6.92
N ILE A 147 14.79 -4.24 7.53
CA ILE A 147 13.61 -3.88 8.32
C ILE A 147 12.38 -3.74 7.43
N TYR A 148 12.54 -3.16 6.24
CA TYR A 148 11.48 -2.99 5.25
C TYR A 148 10.74 -4.31 4.90
N PRO A 149 11.40 -5.33 4.34
CA PRO A 149 10.71 -6.57 3.94
C PRO A 149 10.16 -7.34 5.15
N ILE A 150 10.82 -7.29 6.30
CA ILE A 150 10.32 -7.92 7.54
C ILE A 150 9.00 -7.28 7.98
N ALA A 151 8.96 -5.94 8.07
CA ALA A 151 7.73 -5.23 8.44
C ALA A 151 6.58 -5.55 7.48
N LEU A 152 6.89 -5.61 6.17
CA LEU A 152 5.91 -5.95 5.15
C LEU A 152 5.38 -7.39 5.31
N VAL A 153 6.26 -8.39 5.50
CA VAL A 153 5.87 -9.79 5.77
C VAL A 153 4.95 -9.89 6.98
N ILE A 154 5.29 -9.22 8.07
CA ILE A 154 4.47 -9.23 9.29
C ILE A 154 3.08 -8.64 9.00
N THR A 155 2.99 -7.53 8.25
CA THR A 155 1.68 -6.94 7.91
C THR A 155 0.85 -7.79 6.96
N MET A 156 1.47 -8.46 5.98
CA MET A 156 0.77 -9.38 5.09
C MET A 156 0.26 -10.62 5.84
N ALA A 157 1.04 -11.14 6.79
CA ALA A 157 0.61 -12.21 7.68
C ALA A 157 -0.56 -11.76 8.58
N GLY A 158 -0.47 -10.57 9.18
CA GLY A 158 -1.54 -9.99 9.98
C GLY A 158 -2.85 -9.81 9.20
N MET A 159 -2.75 -9.26 7.99
CA MET A 159 -3.89 -9.12 7.06
C MET A 159 -4.51 -10.48 6.71
N SER A 160 -3.70 -11.49 6.42
CA SER A 160 -4.16 -12.86 6.13
C SER A 160 -4.91 -13.45 7.32
N VAL A 161 -4.37 -13.32 8.54
CA VAL A 161 -5.03 -13.77 9.77
C VAL A 161 -6.37 -13.05 9.95
N CYS A 162 -6.43 -11.73 9.75
CA CYS A 162 -7.68 -10.97 9.81
C CYS A 162 -8.73 -11.47 8.81
N ILE A 163 -8.33 -11.82 7.57
CA ILE A 163 -9.22 -12.39 6.55
C ILE A 163 -9.76 -13.75 7.01
N LEU A 164 -8.89 -14.62 7.54
CA LEU A 164 -9.27 -15.95 8.04
C LEU A 164 -10.23 -15.84 9.24
N LEU A 165 -9.95 -14.94 10.18
CA LEU A 165 -10.85 -14.66 11.30
C LEU A 165 -12.21 -14.14 10.79
N ALA A 166 -12.20 -13.16 9.88
CA ALA A 166 -13.44 -12.64 9.30
C ALA A 166 -14.28 -13.74 8.59
N LYS A 167 -13.61 -14.71 7.95
CA LYS A 167 -14.26 -15.87 7.32
C LYS A 167 -14.87 -16.81 8.36
N ASN A 168 -14.12 -17.12 9.43
CA ASN A 168 -14.57 -18.04 10.48
C ASN A 168 -15.77 -17.47 11.28
N TYR A 169 -15.82 -16.15 11.50
CA TYR A 169 -16.93 -15.50 12.20
C TYR A 169 -18.08 -15.06 11.27
N GLY A 170 -18.00 -15.32 9.96
CA GLY A 170 -19.08 -15.00 9.01
C GLY A 170 -19.29 -13.51 8.76
N MET A 171 -18.29 -12.66 8.99
CA MET A 171 -18.44 -11.21 8.84
C MET A 171 -18.41 -10.76 7.38
N VAL A 172 -19.38 -9.93 6.98
CA VAL A 172 -19.43 -9.29 5.66
C VAL A 172 -18.42 -8.14 5.62
N THR A 173 -17.25 -8.44 5.04
CA THR A 173 -16.21 -7.54 4.48
C THR A 173 -16.00 -6.21 5.21
N SER A 174 -14.92 -6.10 5.99
CA SER A 174 -14.58 -4.85 6.66
C SER A 174 -14.08 -3.80 5.65
N GLY A 175 -14.64 -2.59 5.71
CA GLY A 175 -14.12 -1.44 4.96
C GLY A 175 -12.67 -1.13 5.32
N ILE A 176 -12.24 -1.51 6.53
CA ILE A 176 -10.86 -1.37 7.01
C ILE A 176 -9.87 -2.09 6.08
N LEU A 177 -10.17 -3.33 5.66
CA LEU A 177 -9.29 -4.08 4.77
C LEU A 177 -9.13 -3.37 3.43
N HIS A 178 -10.25 -2.90 2.86
CA HIS A 178 -10.26 -2.19 1.58
C HIS A 178 -9.52 -0.85 1.66
N LEU A 179 -9.64 -0.11 2.77
CA LEU A 179 -8.90 1.13 2.99
C LEU A 179 -7.39 0.88 3.05
N THR A 180 -6.95 -0.19 3.73
CA THR A 180 -5.54 -0.58 3.76
C THR A 180 -5.00 -0.89 2.36
N TRP A 181 -5.77 -1.59 1.52
CA TRP A 181 -5.40 -1.85 0.12
C TRP A 181 -5.27 -0.59 -0.74
N VAL A 182 -6.20 0.35 -0.58
CA VAL A 182 -6.14 1.64 -1.28
C VAL A 182 -4.90 2.42 -0.86
N ILE A 183 -4.56 2.44 0.43
CA ILE A 183 -3.36 3.09 0.94
C ILE A 183 -2.11 2.42 0.37
N PHE A 184 -2.05 1.08 0.33
CA PHE A 184 -0.94 0.36 -0.30
C PHE A 184 -0.77 0.74 -1.78
N LEU A 185 -1.86 0.90 -2.54
CA LEU A 185 -1.81 1.31 -3.95
C LEU A 185 -1.27 2.74 -4.09
N VAL A 186 -1.81 3.67 -3.30
CA VAL A 186 -1.36 5.08 -3.31
C VAL A 186 0.11 5.19 -2.93
N CYS A 187 0.56 4.44 -1.93
CA CYS A 187 1.96 4.41 -1.52
C CYS A 187 2.88 3.69 -2.52
N GLY A 188 2.40 2.67 -3.24
CA GLY A 188 3.19 1.95 -4.24
C GLY A 188 3.36 2.67 -5.59
N ALA A 189 2.53 3.68 -5.88
CA ALA A 189 2.57 4.46 -7.10
C ALA A 189 3.94 5.13 -7.41
N PRO A 190 4.62 5.83 -6.48
CA PRO A 190 5.93 6.41 -6.72
C PRO A 190 7.02 5.39 -7.08
N GLU A 191 7.01 4.21 -6.45
CA GLU A 191 7.97 3.13 -6.76
C GLU A 191 7.73 2.60 -8.18
N PHE A 192 6.46 2.36 -8.55
CA PHE A 192 6.09 1.98 -9.91
C PHE A 192 6.51 3.04 -10.95
N TYR A 193 6.31 4.33 -10.62
CA TYR A 193 6.73 5.43 -11.48
C TYR A 193 8.25 5.49 -11.67
N ALA A 194 9.04 5.23 -10.62
CA ALA A 194 10.49 5.17 -10.71
C ALA A 194 10.96 4.07 -11.68
N TRP A 195 10.33 2.89 -11.64
CA TRP A 195 10.60 1.81 -12.58
C TRP A 195 10.22 2.14 -14.03
N ILE A 196 9.11 2.85 -14.25
CA ILE A 196 8.74 3.30 -15.60
C ILE A 196 9.82 4.24 -16.15
N GLN A 197 10.34 5.15 -15.33
CA GLN A 197 11.39 6.06 -15.77
C GLN A 197 12.70 5.37 -16.12
N THR A 198 13.12 4.36 -15.35
CA THR A 198 14.36 3.62 -15.66
C THR A 198 14.21 2.84 -16.98
N LEU A 199 13.03 2.26 -17.23
CA LEU A 199 12.71 1.60 -18.50
C LEU A 199 12.61 2.59 -19.67
N ALA A 200 12.08 3.79 -19.44
CA ALA A 200 12.05 4.83 -20.47
C ALA A 200 13.48 5.31 -20.82
N LYS A 201 14.33 5.51 -19.81
CA LYS A 201 15.75 5.89 -20.00
C LYS A 201 16.54 4.80 -20.73
N SER A 202 16.34 3.52 -20.39
CA SER A 202 17.05 2.42 -21.06
C SER A 202 16.67 2.31 -22.54
N LYS A 203 15.40 2.56 -22.89
CA LYS A 203 14.96 2.64 -24.30
C LYS A 203 15.58 3.83 -25.05
N VAL A 204 15.68 5.00 -24.42
CA VAL A 204 16.33 6.19 -25.02
C VAL A 204 17.84 5.95 -25.26
N CYS A 205 18.53 5.31 -24.32
CA CYS A 205 19.93 4.92 -24.51
C CYS A 205 20.10 3.87 -25.61
N PHE A 206 19.16 2.92 -25.74
CA PHE A 206 19.19 1.94 -26.83
C PHE A 206 19.00 2.60 -28.20
N SER A 207 18.11 3.59 -28.32
CA SER A 207 17.90 4.33 -29.57
C SER A 207 19.04 5.30 -29.93
N THR A 208 19.96 5.59 -29.01
CA THR A 208 21.14 6.43 -29.29
C THR A 208 22.35 5.59 -29.75
N PHE A 209 22.26 4.25 -29.62
CA PHE A 209 23.34 3.31 -29.93
C PHE A 209 23.14 2.54 -31.25
N ASN A 210 22.05 2.80 -31.98
CA ASN A 210 21.74 2.25 -33.29
C ASN A 210 21.48 3.40 -34.28
#